data_AF-A0A4P7ZXF5-F1
#
_entry.id   AF-A0A4P7ZXF5-F1
#
_cell.length_a   1.000
_cell.length_b   1.000
_cell.length_c   1.000
_cell.angle_alpha   90.00
_cell.angle_beta   90.00
_cell.angle_gamma   90.00
#
_symmetry.space_group_name_H-M   'P 1'
#
loop_
_entity.id
_entity.type
_entity.pdbx_description
1 polymer ?
#
loop_
_entity_poly.entity_id
_entity_poly.type
_entity_poly.pdbx_seq_one_letter_code
_entity_poly.pdbx_strand_id
1 'polypeptide(L)'
;MAPSILRSRAVLALAGVLVLSAGSGFSKPQKGGVGGPVVDALSRLTPAQRTEYLQGLRSMEETRSAERLQQLDQAQSCLSKAGSPTAVSACWKSLMAESQKSRVAQAQQHQALAQRFGLPEGGKKKQ
;
A
#
# COMPACT_ATOMS: atom_id res chain seq x y z
N MET A 1 51.74 12.00 -29.08
CA MET A 1 51.01 12.77 -28.05
C MET A 1 49.65 13.10 -28.63
N ALA A 2 48.60 12.46 -28.12
CA ALA A 2 47.27 12.41 -28.75
C ALA A 2 46.33 13.50 -28.19
N PRO A 3 45.37 14.00 -28.99
CA PRO A 3 44.64 15.25 -28.72
C PRO A 3 43.48 15.07 -27.73
N SER A 4 43.39 15.98 -26.77
CA SER A 4 42.26 16.10 -25.84
C SER A 4 41.23 17.08 -26.39
N ILE A 5 40.31 16.59 -27.22
CA ILE A 5 39.17 17.36 -27.72
C ILE A 5 38.10 17.43 -26.62
N LEU A 6 37.98 18.62 -26.06
CA LEU A 6 36.99 19.02 -25.07
C LEU A 6 35.60 19.10 -25.71
N ARG A 7 34.64 18.38 -25.10
CA ARG A 7 33.22 18.73 -24.95
C ARG A 7 32.45 19.09 -26.23
N SER A 8 32.06 18.04 -26.97
CA SER A 8 30.93 18.12 -27.90
C SER A 8 29.59 17.89 -27.18
N ARG A 9 28.69 18.81 -27.49
CA ARG A 9 27.25 18.83 -27.21
C ARG A 9 26.55 17.51 -27.59
N ALA A 10 25.70 17.01 -26.70
CA ALA A 10 24.49 16.27 -27.04
C ALA A 10 23.59 16.17 -25.81
N VAL A 11 22.73 17.17 -25.61
CA VAL A 11 21.53 17.02 -24.79
C VAL A 11 20.59 16.11 -25.57
N LEU A 12 20.63 14.81 -25.30
CA LEU A 12 19.56 13.90 -25.73
C LEU A 12 18.57 13.79 -24.58
N ALA A 13 17.53 14.61 -24.67
CA ALA A 13 16.27 14.38 -23.99
C ALA A 13 15.67 13.07 -24.52
N LEU A 14 15.92 11.98 -23.82
CA LEU A 14 15.21 10.72 -24.00
C LEU A 14 13.81 10.88 -23.39
N ALA A 15 12.94 11.54 -24.15
CA ALA A 15 11.50 11.41 -24.04
C ALA A 15 11.11 9.97 -24.40
N GLY A 16 11.29 9.06 -23.45
CA GLY A 16 10.76 7.70 -23.49
C GLY A 16 9.26 7.74 -23.23
N VAL A 17 8.49 8.18 -24.22
CA VAL A 17 7.04 7.94 -24.28
C VAL A 17 6.87 6.43 -24.50
N LEU A 18 6.75 5.70 -23.41
CA LEU A 18 6.20 4.36 -23.43
C LEU A 18 4.73 4.49 -23.82
N VAL A 19 4.49 4.30 -25.12
CA VAL A 19 3.18 4.03 -25.72
C VAL A 19 2.67 2.72 -25.12
N LEU A 20 2.06 2.80 -23.94
CA LEU A 20 1.20 1.75 -23.43
C LEU A 20 -0.13 1.87 -24.15
N SER A 21 -0.31 0.97 -25.12
CA SER A 21 -1.57 0.35 -25.52
C SER A 21 -2.81 1.21 -25.29
N ALA A 22 -3.30 1.81 -26.38
CA ALA A 22 -4.69 2.21 -26.53
C ALA A 22 -5.60 0.97 -26.47
N GLY A 23 -5.77 0.42 -25.28
CA GLY A 23 -6.99 -0.25 -24.88
C GLY A 23 -7.88 0.84 -24.32
N SER A 24 -8.92 1.21 -25.05
CA SER A 24 -10.00 2.08 -24.62
C SER A 24 -10.78 1.43 -23.47
N GLY A 25 -10.14 1.34 -22.32
CA GLY A 25 -10.73 1.11 -21.01
C GLY A 25 -10.65 2.43 -20.27
N PHE A 26 -11.34 3.45 -20.78
CA PHE A 26 -11.77 4.56 -19.94
C PHE A 26 -12.72 3.91 -18.94
N SER A 27 -12.15 3.33 -17.88
CA SER A 27 -12.87 2.86 -16.72
C SER A 27 -13.65 4.08 -16.28
N LYS A 28 -14.94 4.10 -16.67
CA LYS A 28 -15.99 4.90 -16.07
C LYS A 28 -15.57 5.10 -14.62
N PRO A 29 -15.50 6.34 -14.08
CA PRO A 29 -15.34 6.47 -12.65
C PRO A 29 -16.44 5.59 -12.10
N GLN A 30 -16.05 4.49 -11.45
CA GLN A 30 -17.01 3.61 -10.86
C GLN A 30 -17.73 4.56 -9.92
N LYS A 31 -18.98 4.91 -10.26
CA LYS A 31 -19.99 5.28 -9.28
C LYS A 31 -20.21 4.02 -8.42
N GLY A 32 -19.15 3.50 -7.82
CA GLY A 32 -19.23 2.77 -6.60
C GLY A 32 -19.79 3.79 -5.65
N GLY A 33 -21.06 3.64 -5.28
CA GLY A 33 -21.53 4.12 -4.00
C GLY A 33 -20.69 3.44 -2.91
N VAL A 34 -19.43 3.85 -2.78
CA VAL A 34 -18.53 3.49 -1.67
C VAL A 34 -18.94 4.30 -0.43
N GLY A 35 -19.91 5.22 -0.57
CA GLY A 35 -20.56 5.93 0.52
C GLY A 35 -21.86 5.32 1.03
N GLY A 36 -22.22 4.08 0.66
CA GLY A 36 -23.52 3.51 1.05
C GLY A 36 -23.55 3.07 2.51
N PRO A 37 -23.16 1.83 2.84
CA PRO A 37 -23.46 1.25 4.16
C PRO A 37 -22.56 1.74 5.29
N VAL A 38 -21.28 2.02 5.02
CA VAL A 38 -20.32 2.43 6.06
C VAL A 38 -20.50 3.89 6.43
N VAL A 39 -20.68 4.78 5.44
CA VAL A 39 -20.92 6.21 5.69
C VAL A 39 -22.29 6.43 6.35
N ASP A 40 -23.33 5.68 5.92
CA ASP A 40 -24.62 5.68 6.61
C ASP A 40 -24.50 5.19 8.05
N ALA A 41 -23.75 4.11 8.32
CA ALA A 41 -23.56 3.62 9.68
C ALA A 41 -22.72 4.60 10.55
N LEU A 42 -21.70 5.25 9.98
CA LEU A 42 -20.93 6.30 10.64
C LEU A 42 -21.78 7.53 10.97
N SER A 43 -22.76 7.87 10.12
CA SER A 43 -23.68 8.99 10.38
C SER A 43 -24.57 8.76 11.61
N ARG A 44 -24.88 7.49 11.90
CA ARG A 44 -25.67 7.06 13.07
C ARG A 44 -24.89 7.05 14.37
N LEU A 45 -23.55 7.09 14.31
CA LEU A 45 -22.71 7.23 15.49
C LEU A 45 -22.82 8.64 16.08
N THR A 46 -22.69 8.73 17.40
CA THR A 46 -22.57 10.01 18.09
C THR A 46 -21.27 10.74 17.68
N PRO A 47 -21.19 12.08 17.80
CA PRO A 47 -19.96 12.82 17.51
C PRO A 47 -18.73 12.31 18.29
N ALA A 48 -18.93 11.87 19.54
CA ALA A 48 -17.89 11.26 20.36
C ALA A 48 -17.40 9.94 19.75
N GLN A 49 -18.33 9.03 19.39
CA GLN A 49 -18.00 7.74 18.78
C GLN A 49 -17.32 7.88 17.42
N ARG A 50 -17.72 8.85 16.60
CA ARG A 50 -17.01 9.12 15.33
C ARG A 50 -15.58 9.58 15.56
N THR A 51 -15.37 10.42 16.58
CA THR A 51 -14.03 10.90 16.92
C THR A 51 -13.15 9.76 17.39
N GLU A 52 -13.65 8.88 18.26
CA GLU A 52 -12.94 7.69 18.72
C GLU A 52 -12.64 6.71 17.57
N TYR A 53 -13.60 6.50 16.66
CA TYR A 53 -13.40 5.66 15.49
C TYR A 53 -12.30 6.21 14.56
N LEU A 54 -12.33 7.51 14.25
CA LEU A 54 -11.31 8.17 13.43
C LEU A 54 -9.93 8.18 14.13
N GLN A 55 -9.91 8.35 15.45
CA GLN A 55 -8.68 8.26 16.24
C GLN A 55 -8.11 6.84 16.19
N GLY A 56 -8.96 5.81 16.29
CA GLY A 56 -8.57 4.41 16.13
C GLY A 56 -7.96 4.15 14.75
N LEU A 57 -8.60 4.64 13.68
CA LEU A 57 -8.06 4.53 12.32
C LEU A 57 -6.71 5.22 12.16
N ARG A 58 -6.54 6.41 12.74
CA ARG A 58 -5.26 7.15 12.69
C ARG A 58 -4.15 6.39 13.42
N SER A 59 -4.43 5.90 14.63
CA SER A 59 -3.48 5.10 15.42
C SER A 59 -3.04 3.82 14.69
N MET A 60 -3.99 3.18 13.98
CA MET A 60 -3.68 2.01 13.15
C MET A 60 -2.78 2.36 11.96
N GLU A 61 -3.00 3.49 11.28
CA GLU A 61 -2.16 3.92 10.15
C GLU A 61 -0.76 4.36 10.61
N GLU A 62 -0.64 4.98 11.78
CA GLU A 62 0.65 5.27 12.42
C GLU A 62 1.44 3.99 12.69
N THR A 63 0.81 3.01 13.33
CA THR A 63 1.41 1.69 13.61
C THR A 63 1.83 1.00 12.31
N ARG A 64 0.95 0.99 11.30
CA ARG A 64 1.21 0.41 9.98
C ARG A 64 2.42 1.04 9.29
N SER A 65 2.55 2.36 9.40
CA SER A 65 3.66 3.09 8.80
C SER A 65 4.99 2.67 9.42
N ALA A 66 5.03 2.53 10.75
CA ALA A 66 6.20 2.01 11.46
C ALA A 66 6.51 0.55 11.08
N GLU A 67 5.51 -0.33 11.02
CA GLU A 67 5.68 -1.74 10.60
C GLU A 67 6.26 -1.86 9.18
N ARG A 68 5.78 -1.05 8.24
CA ARG A 68 6.31 -1.05 6.86
C ARG A 68 7.77 -0.65 6.81
N LEU A 69 8.16 0.40 7.55
CA LEU A 69 9.55 0.82 7.62
C LEU A 69 10.42 -0.28 8.21
N GLN A 70 9.95 -0.95 9.26
CA GLN A 70 10.64 -2.08 9.86
C GLN A 70 10.77 -3.27 8.89
N GLN A 71 9.74 -3.59 8.11
CA GLN A 71 9.80 -4.64 7.08
C GLN A 71 10.83 -4.29 5.97
N LEU A 72 10.89 -3.02 5.56
CA LEU A 72 11.86 -2.55 4.57
C LEU A 72 13.29 -2.60 5.10
N ASP A 73 13.51 -2.18 6.36
CA ASP A 73 14.82 -2.27 7.00
C ASP A 73 15.30 -3.72 7.14
N GLN A 74 14.41 -4.63 7.56
CA GLN A 74 14.69 -6.05 7.61
C GLN A 74 15.00 -6.64 6.23
N ALA A 75 14.26 -6.24 5.20
CA ALA A 75 14.51 -6.67 3.83
C ALA A 75 15.88 -6.18 3.35
N GLN A 76 16.22 -4.91 3.60
CA GLN A 76 17.50 -4.33 3.24
C GLN A 76 18.66 -5.05 3.96
N SER A 77 18.52 -5.31 5.26
CA SER A 77 19.50 -6.05 6.07
C SER A 77 19.67 -7.50 5.59
N CYS A 78 18.58 -8.15 5.17
CA CYS A 78 18.63 -9.50 4.60
C CYS A 78 19.37 -9.50 3.26
N LEU A 79 19.04 -8.55 2.38
CA LEU A 79 19.66 -8.41 1.06
C LEU A 79 21.13 -8.01 1.14
N SER A 80 21.51 -7.16 2.09
CA SER A 80 22.92 -6.76 2.27
C SER A 80 23.82 -7.91 2.74
N LYS A 81 23.23 -8.93 3.39
CA LYS A 81 23.94 -10.13 3.85
C LYS A 81 23.85 -11.28 2.83
N ALA A 82 23.00 -11.17 1.81
CA ALA A 82 22.80 -12.20 0.83
C ALA A 82 23.98 -12.28 -0.14
N GLY A 83 24.86 -13.27 0.06
CA GLY A 83 26.01 -13.52 -0.82
C GLY A 83 25.71 -14.40 -2.04
N SER A 84 24.47 -14.86 -2.21
CA SER A 84 24.09 -15.80 -3.26
C SER A 84 22.66 -15.55 -3.79
N PRO A 85 22.35 -15.95 -5.03
CA PRO A 85 20.99 -15.84 -5.57
C PRO A 85 19.97 -16.67 -4.78
N THR A 86 20.39 -17.78 -4.18
CA THR A 86 19.53 -18.57 -3.28
C THR A 86 19.20 -17.82 -1.99
N ALA A 87 20.17 -17.11 -1.39
CA ALA A 87 19.95 -16.27 -0.21
C ALA A 87 19.00 -15.10 -0.51
N VAL A 88 19.15 -14.46 -1.68
CA VAL A 88 18.20 -13.42 -2.15
C VAL A 88 16.78 -13.98 -2.27
N SER A 89 16.61 -15.16 -2.85
CA SER A 89 15.29 -15.79 -2.98
C SER A 89 14.65 -16.13 -1.63
N ALA A 90 15.46 -16.53 -0.64
CA ALA A 90 15.01 -16.78 0.73
C ALA A 90 14.57 -15.49 1.44
N CYS A 91 15.35 -14.41 1.30
CA CYS A 91 14.98 -13.09 1.80
C CYS A 91 13.64 -12.61 1.21
N TRP A 92 13.46 -12.78 -0.11
CA TRP A 92 12.22 -12.39 -0.77
C TRP A 92 11.00 -13.19 -0.28
N LYS A 93 11.14 -14.52 -0.12
CA LYS A 93 10.08 -15.36 0.42
C LYS A 93 9.68 -14.94 1.85
N SER A 94 10.66 -14.63 2.69
CA SER A 94 10.44 -14.15 4.06
C SER A 94 9.66 -12.83 4.07
N LEU A 95 10.09 -11.86 3.25
CA LEU A 95 9.40 -10.57 3.11
C LEU A 95 7.95 -10.74 2.65
N MET A 96 7.72 -11.60 1.66
CA MET A 96 6.38 -11.86 1.14
C MET A 96 5.46 -12.52 2.19
N ALA A 97 6.00 -13.46 2.98
CA ALA A 97 5.27 -14.10 4.07
C ALA A 97 4.88 -13.08 5.16
N GLU A 98 5.82 -12.22 5.56
CA GLU A 98 5.56 -11.19 6.57
C GLU A 98 4.58 -10.12 6.07
N SER A 99 4.69 -9.71 4.80
CA SER A 99 3.72 -8.81 4.15
C SER A 99 2.31 -9.42 4.12
N GLN A 100 2.18 -10.71 3.83
CA GLN A 100 0.89 -11.39 3.86
C GLN A 100 0.30 -11.42 5.28
N LYS A 101 1.11 -11.74 6.28
CA LYS A 101 0.72 -11.74 7.69
C LYS A 101 0.26 -10.37 8.16
N SER A 102 1.02 -9.33 7.83
CA SER A 102 0.68 -7.93 8.15
C SER A 102 -0.65 -7.50 7.51
N ARG A 103 -0.93 -7.90 6.27
CA ARG A 103 -2.23 -7.63 5.62
C ARG A 103 -3.40 -8.30 6.34
N VAL A 104 -3.23 -9.55 6.78
CA VAL A 104 -4.27 -10.27 7.53
C VAL A 104 -4.49 -9.62 8.90
N ALA A 105 -3.42 -9.31 9.63
CA ALA A 105 -3.49 -8.61 10.91
C ALA A 105 -4.17 -7.24 10.76
N GLN A 106 -3.84 -6.49 9.71
CA GLN A 106 -4.49 -5.22 9.39
C GLN A 106 -5.99 -5.40 9.16
N ALA A 107 -6.40 -6.37 8.34
CA ALA A 107 -7.80 -6.65 8.09
C ALA A 107 -8.56 -6.97 9.39
N GLN A 108 -7.96 -7.78 10.27
CA GLN A 108 -8.53 -8.12 11.58
C GLN A 108 -8.65 -6.91 12.51
N GLN A 109 -7.65 -6.02 12.55
CA GLN A 109 -7.73 -4.81 13.36
C GLN A 109 -8.83 -3.86 12.86
N HIS A 110 -8.97 -3.69 11.54
CA HIS A 110 -10.02 -2.86 10.96
C HIS A 110 -11.41 -3.46 11.22
N GLN A 111 -11.51 -4.79 11.15
CA GLN A 111 -12.73 -5.53 11.45
C GLN A 111 -13.12 -5.38 12.93
N ALA A 112 -12.16 -5.59 13.85
CA ALA A 112 -12.38 -5.43 15.28
C ALA A 112 -12.80 -3.99 15.63
N LEU A 113 -12.18 -2.98 15.02
CA LEU A 113 -12.59 -1.59 15.18
C LEU A 113 -14.01 -1.37 14.66
N ALA A 114 -14.34 -1.86 13.46
CA ALA A 114 -15.68 -1.74 12.90
C ALA A 114 -16.74 -2.41 13.78
N GLN A 115 -16.48 -3.61 14.30
CA GLN A 115 -17.37 -4.35 15.19
C GLN A 115 -17.63 -3.60 16.50
N ARG A 116 -16.61 -2.96 17.10
CA ARG A 116 -16.78 -2.14 18.31
C ARG A 116 -17.78 -1.00 18.14
N PHE A 117 -17.92 -0.48 16.92
CA PHE A 117 -18.85 0.60 16.59
C PHE A 117 -20.09 0.13 15.80
N GLY A 118 -20.31 -1.19 15.69
CA GLY A 118 -21.47 -1.74 14.97
C GLY A 118 -21.49 -1.41 13.47
N LEU A 119 -20.32 -1.12 12.87
CA LEU A 119 -20.20 -0.77 11.47
C LEU A 119 -20.17 -2.04 10.60
N PRO A 120 -20.79 -2.02 9.41
CA PRO A 120 -20.78 -3.16 8.51
C PRO A 120 -19.37 -3.42 8.01
N GLU A 121 -18.93 -4.68 8.10
CA GLU A 121 -17.65 -5.11 7.56
C GLU A 121 -17.64 -4.88 6.04
N GLY A 122 -16.60 -4.20 5.55
CA GLY A 122 -16.39 -3.97 4.12
C GLY A 122 -16.03 -5.28 3.41
N GLY A 123 -16.99 -6.18 3.27
CA GLY A 123 -16.75 -7.53 2.78
C GLY A 123 -18.05 -8.31 2.59
N LYS A 124 -18.51 -8.31 1.34
CA LYS A 124 -19.57 -9.15 0.76
C LYS A 124 -21.00 -8.84 1.21
N LYS A 125 -21.74 -8.15 0.34
CA LYS A 125 -23.16 -8.44 0.15
C LYS A 125 -23.29 -9.94 -0.09
N LYS A 126 -23.94 -10.66 0.82
CA LYS A 126 -24.53 -11.97 0.52
C LYS A 126 -25.54 -11.75 -0.59
N GLN A 127 -25.32 -12.37 -1.74
CA GLN A 127 -26.35 -12.70 -2.70
C GLN A 127 -26.73 -14.16 -2.44
#